data_AF-A0A537EU42-F1
#
_entry.id   AF-A0A537EU42-F1
#
_cell.length_a   1.000
_cell.length_b   1.000
_cell.length_c   1.000
_cell.angle_alpha   90.00
_cell.angle_beta   90.00
_cell.angle_gamma   90.00
#
_symmetry.space_group_name_H-M   'P 1'
#
loop_
_entity.id
_entity.type
_entity.pdbx_description
1 polymer ?
#
loop_
_entity_poly.entity_id
_entity_poly.type
_entity_poly.pdbx_seq_one_letter_code
_entity_poly.pdbx_strand_id
1 'polypeptide(L)'
;MEGVPQAYRALPKPNRGLILSPAQDKEAAYKICKIVGKQNVPGGKLQYSLHDGRNLLATAKDTRPGAEELAVGGAVQLSFPAQKIVKYVPFQVGALGLVIDGRNQGYYGKITSISPGTYARRKIVRIETGAEGFETPAEYVIPVGTDAPLVTLEK
;
A
#
# COMPACT_ATOMS: atom_id res chain seq x y z
N MET A 1 4.52 -32.27 -18.01
CA MET A 1 3.35 -31.48 -17.55
C MET A 1 3.84 -30.07 -17.33
N GLU A 2 3.63 -29.18 -18.30
CA GLU A 2 3.75 -27.74 -18.04
C GLU A 2 2.58 -27.38 -17.13
N GLY A 3 2.88 -27.05 -15.88
CA GLY A 3 1.85 -26.61 -14.94
C GLY A 3 1.20 -25.33 -15.45
N VAL A 4 -0.11 -25.20 -15.28
CA VAL A 4 -0.82 -23.94 -15.55
C VAL A 4 -0.11 -22.83 -14.77
N PRO A 5 0.33 -21.74 -15.41
CA PRO A 5 0.99 -20.64 -14.69
C PRO A 5 -0.03 -19.99 -13.76
N GLN A 6 -0.02 -20.40 -12.49
CA GLN A 6 -0.87 -19.84 -11.44
C GLN A 6 -0.04 -18.85 -10.62
N ALA A 7 -0.46 -17.60 -10.62
CA ALA A 7 0.13 -16.55 -9.80
C ALA A 7 -0.64 -16.45 -8.47
N TYR A 8 0.10 -16.27 -7.38
CA TYR A 8 -0.47 -16.07 -6.05
C TYR A 8 0.11 -14.81 -5.41
N ARG A 9 -0.70 -14.12 -4.63
CA ARG A 9 -0.32 -12.97 -3.81
C ARG A 9 -0.38 -13.35 -2.34
N ALA A 10 0.73 -13.18 -1.64
CA ALA A 10 0.76 -13.31 -0.19
C ALA A 10 0.02 -12.12 0.44
N LEU A 11 -1.05 -12.38 1.19
CA LEU A 11 -1.85 -11.38 1.89
C LEU A 11 -2.13 -11.82 3.33
N PRO A 12 -2.18 -10.88 4.28
CA PRO A 12 -2.66 -11.18 5.63
C PRO A 12 -4.16 -11.45 5.61
N LYS A 13 -4.62 -12.43 6.39
CA LYS A 13 -6.03 -12.74 6.63
C LYS A 13 -6.32 -12.74 8.13
N PRO A 14 -7.46 -12.17 8.58
CA PRO A 14 -7.82 -12.14 9.99
C PRO A 14 -7.77 -13.54 10.62
N ASN A 15 -7.08 -13.65 11.77
CA ASN A 15 -6.93 -14.90 12.53
C ASN A 15 -6.27 -16.07 11.78
N ARG A 16 -5.64 -15.84 10.62
CA ARG A 16 -4.98 -16.90 9.83
C ARG A 16 -3.55 -16.57 9.40
N GLY A 17 -3.05 -15.37 9.70
CA GLY A 17 -1.72 -14.94 9.28
C GLY A 17 -1.66 -14.74 7.76
N LEU A 18 -0.55 -15.13 7.13
CA LEU A 18 -0.37 -14.98 5.68
C LEU A 18 -1.02 -16.13 4.91
N ILE A 19 -1.83 -15.78 3.90
CA ILE A 19 -2.43 -16.72 2.95
C ILE A 19 -1.94 -16.42 1.53
N LEU A 20 -2.06 -17.41 0.65
CA LEU A 20 -1.82 -17.27 -0.78
C LEU A 20 -3.15 -17.07 -1.51
N SER A 21 -3.48 -15.83 -1.84
CA SER A 21 -4.66 -15.51 -2.64
C SER A 21 -4.32 -15.65 -4.12
N PRO A 22 -5.11 -16.37 -4.94
CA PRO A 22 -4.93 -16.39 -6.39
C PRO A 22 -4.93 -14.97 -6.95
N ALA A 23 -3.93 -14.64 -7.77
CA ALA A 23 -3.84 -13.38 -8.48
C ALA A 23 -4.27 -13.61 -9.93
N GLN A 24 -5.28 -12.88 -10.40
CA GLN A 24 -5.63 -12.89 -11.82
C GLN A 24 -4.42 -12.40 -12.66
N ASP A 25 -4.31 -12.84 -13.91
CA ASP A 25 -3.14 -12.56 -14.78
C ASP A 25 -2.76 -11.08 -14.84
N LYS A 26 -3.75 -10.18 -14.81
CA LYS A 26 -3.53 -8.72 -14.79
C LYS A 26 -2.93 -8.24 -13.48
N GLU A 27 -3.35 -8.79 -12.34
CA GLU A 27 -2.82 -8.45 -11.02
C GLU A 27 -1.41 -8.99 -10.80
N ALA A 28 -1.09 -10.14 -11.41
CA ALA A 28 0.24 -10.75 -11.31
C ALA A 28 1.34 -9.85 -11.92
N ALA A 29 0.97 -8.97 -12.86
CA ALA A 29 1.89 -8.05 -13.51
C ALA A 29 2.32 -6.85 -12.63
N TYR A 30 1.81 -6.71 -11.39
CA TYR A 30 2.20 -5.60 -10.51
C TYR A 30 2.11 -5.89 -9.01
N LYS A 31 2.81 -5.05 -8.23
CA LYS A 31 2.75 -5.02 -6.77
C LYS A 31 2.35 -3.64 -6.27
N ILE A 32 1.56 -3.60 -5.20
CA ILE A 32 1.31 -2.37 -4.45
C ILE A 32 2.40 -2.23 -3.39
N CYS A 33 3.12 -1.11 -3.41
CA CYS A 33 4.20 -0.84 -2.49
C CYS A 33 3.98 0.46 -1.74
N LYS A 34 3.79 0.36 -0.42
CA LYS A 34 3.78 1.53 0.46
C LYS A 34 5.14 2.22 0.49
N ILE A 35 5.13 3.54 0.37
CA ILE A 35 6.26 4.43 0.58
C ILE A 35 6.44 4.63 2.07
N VAL A 36 7.59 4.22 2.60
CA VAL A 36 7.93 4.32 4.03
C VAL A 36 8.95 5.43 4.31
N GLY A 37 9.67 5.89 3.29
CA GLY A 37 10.65 6.97 3.41
C GLY A 37 10.79 7.78 2.13
N LYS A 38 11.17 9.05 2.29
CA LYS A 38 11.52 9.98 1.20
C LYS A 38 12.79 10.73 1.63
N GLN A 39 13.82 10.70 0.80
CA GLN A 39 15.09 11.37 1.08
C GLN A 39 15.62 12.08 -0.17
N ASN A 40 16.27 13.23 0.02
CA ASN A 40 17.07 13.85 -1.03
C ASN A 40 18.42 13.13 -1.12
N VAL A 41 18.87 12.84 -2.34
CA VAL A 41 20.17 12.21 -2.59
C VAL A 41 21.01 13.09 -3.52
N PRO A 42 22.36 12.93 -3.52
CA PRO A 42 23.23 13.71 -4.39
C PRO A 42 22.81 13.69 -5.86
N GLY A 43 23.02 14.80 -6.56
CA GLY A 43 22.58 14.98 -7.95
C GLY A 43 21.13 15.46 -8.09
N GLY A 44 20.54 16.03 -7.02
CA GLY A 44 19.21 16.66 -7.07
C GLY A 44 18.06 15.68 -7.28
N LYS A 45 18.25 14.41 -6.90
CA LYS A 45 17.26 13.34 -7.07
C LYS A 45 16.57 13.05 -5.74
N LEU A 46 15.37 12.48 -5.83
CA LEU A 46 14.61 11.98 -4.69
C LEU A 46 14.67 10.45 -4.66
N GLN A 47 14.92 9.91 -3.48
CA GLN A 47 14.83 8.48 -3.22
C GLN A 47 13.58 8.20 -2.39
N TYR A 48 12.78 7.24 -2.87
CA TYR A 48 11.63 6.70 -2.15
C TYR A 48 11.92 5.28 -1.69
N SER A 49 11.90 5.07 -0.38
CA SER A 49 12.04 3.74 0.21
C SER A 49 10.67 3.07 0.35
N LEU A 50 10.59 1.82 -0.06
CA LEU A 50 9.36 1.03 -0.06
C LEU A 50 9.38 0.01 1.09
N HIS A 51 8.18 -0.39 1.53
CA HIS A 51 8.01 -1.36 2.64
C HIS A 51 8.64 -2.74 2.38
N ASP A 52 8.91 -3.09 1.12
CA ASP A 52 9.54 -4.35 0.73
C ASP A 52 11.07 -4.25 0.55
N GLY A 53 11.68 -3.18 1.07
CA GLY A 53 13.13 -2.96 1.07
C GLY A 53 13.69 -2.38 -0.23
N ARG A 54 12.85 -2.15 -1.24
CA ARG A 54 13.26 -1.53 -2.51
C ARG A 54 13.39 -0.02 -2.39
N ASN A 55 14.23 0.56 -3.25
CA ASN A 55 14.37 2.01 -3.39
C ASN A 55 14.06 2.43 -4.83
N LEU A 56 13.24 3.46 -4.98
CA LEU A 56 12.96 4.10 -6.27
C LEU A 56 13.69 5.43 -6.32
N LEU A 57 14.50 5.61 -7.36
CA LEU A 57 15.14 6.88 -7.65
C LEU A 57 14.27 7.65 -8.65
N ALA A 58 13.82 8.83 -8.25
CA ALA A 58 12.93 9.68 -9.03
C ALA A 58 13.56 11.06 -9.23
N THR A 59 13.41 11.61 -10.43
CA THR A 59 13.62 13.04 -10.67
C THR A 59 12.35 13.81 -10.28
N ALA A 60 12.43 15.14 -10.18
CA ALA A 60 11.25 15.97 -9.90
C ALA A 60 10.09 15.79 -10.90
N LYS A 61 10.36 15.29 -12.12
CA LYS A 61 9.33 14.96 -13.11
C LYS A 61 8.65 13.62 -12.85
N ASP A 62 9.37 12.67 -12.23
CA ASP A 62 8.90 11.31 -11.98
C ASP A 62 8.06 11.19 -10.69
N THR A 63 8.08 12.21 -9.83
CA THR A 63 7.37 12.22 -8.54
C THR A 63 5.88 12.49 -8.65
N ARG A 64 5.36 12.71 -9.86
CA ARG A 64 3.95 12.99 -10.13
C ARG A 64 3.38 12.05 -11.19
N PRO A 65 3.07 10.78 -10.83
CA PRO A 65 2.27 9.94 -11.71
C PRO A 65 0.83 10.51 -11.75
N GLY A 66 0.54 11.37 -12.72
CA GLY A 66 -0.74 12.07 -12.85
C GLY A 66 -0.76 13.43 -12.14
N ALA A 67 -1.73 13.64 -11.25
CA ALA A 67 -1.99 14.95 -10.61
C ALA A 67 -1.39 15.10 -9.20
N GLU A 68 -0.98 14.01 -8.55
CA GLU A 68 -0.54 14.01 -7.15
C GLU A 68 0.94 13.68 -6.98
N GLU A 69 1.58 14.30 -6.00
CA GLU A 69 2.98 14.02 -5.64
C GLU A 69 3.09 12.81 -4.72
N LEU A 70 4.06 11.94 -5.01
CA LEU A 70 4.40 10.80 -4.16
C LEU A 70 4.80 11.27 -2.75
N ALA A 71 4.07 10.77 -1.74
CA ALA A 71 4.27 11.09 -0.34
C ALA A 71 4.42 9.84 0.53
N VAL A 72 5.08 10.00 1.68
CA VAL A 72 5.24 8.94 2.68
C VAL A 72 3.87 8.54 3.24
N GLY A 73 3.65 7.23 3.37
CA GLY A 73 2.38 6.65 3.76
C GLY A 73 1.52 6.22 2.56
N GLY A 74 1.64 6.92 1.43
CA GLY A 74 0.99 6.53 0.18
C GLY A 74 1.57 5.23 -0.40
N ALA A 75 0.93 4.68 -1.43
CA ALA A 75 1.40 3.48 -2.10
C ALA A 75 1.51 3.66 -3.61
N VAL A 76 2.50 3.01 -4.20
CA VAL A 76 2.70 2.97 -5.65
C VAL A 76 2.38 1.58 -6.19
N GLN A 77 1.68 1.54 -7.31
CA GLN A 77 1.55 0.34 -8.11
C GLN A 77 2.77 0.23 -9.02
N LEU A 78 3.63 -0.76 -8.75
CA LEU A 78 4.83 -1.04 -9.53
C LEU A 78 4.61 -2.20 -10.48
N SER A 79 4.89 -1.98 -11.76
CA SER A 79 4.83 -3.04 -12.76
C SER A 79 6.01 -4.02 -12.65
N PHE A 80 5.78 -5.26 -13.06
CA PHE A 80 6.80 -6.27 -13.26
C PHE A 80 6.93 -6.60 -14.75
N PRO A 81 8.15 -6.89 -15.25
CA PRO A 81 9.45 -6.82 -14.56
C PRO A 81 10.07 -5.41 -14.54
N ALA A 82 9.48 -4.45 -15.26
CA ALA A 82 10.10 -3.15 -15.54
C ALA A 82 10.20 -2.19 -14.33
N GLN A 83 9.51 -2.47 -13.22
CA GLN A 83 9.51 -1.67 -11.99
C GLN A 83 9.11 -0.21 -12.22
N LYS A 84 8.21 0.04 -13.16
CA LYS A 84 7.69 1.38 -13.44
C LYS A 84 6.51 1.68 -12.54
N ILE A 85 6.41 2.92 -12.06
CA ILE A 85 5.25 3.41 -11.33
C ILE A 85 4.09 3.58 -12.33
N VAL A 86 3.04 2.79 -12.16
CA VAL A 86 1.84 2.82 -13.00
C VAL A 86 0.77 3.73 -12.39
N LYS A 87 0.60 3.64 -11.07
CA LYS A 87 -0.42 4.37 -10.33
C LYS A 87 0.09 4.73 -8.94
N TYR A 88 -0.42 5.82 -8.39
CA TYR A 88 -0.24 6.21 -6.99
C TYR A 88 -1.59 6.19 -6.28
N VAL A 89 -1.57 5.73 -5.03
CA VAL A 89 -2.70 5.74 -4.11
C VAL A 89 -2.31 6.59 -2.90
N PRO A 90 -2.90 7.79 -2.73
CA PRO A 90 -2.60 8.63 -1.59
C PRO A 90 -3.11 8.03 -0.29
N PHE A 91 -2.39 8.31 0.80
CA PHE A 91 -2.82 7.96 2.14
C PHE A 91 -3.69 9.08 2.73
N GLN A 92 -5.00 9.01 2.45
CA GLN A 92 -5.96 10.05 2.81
C GLN A 92 -7.28 9.47 3.29
N VAL A 93 -8.09 10.32 3.92
CA VAL A 93 -9.49 9.98 4.25
C VAL A 93 -10.23 9.63 2.95
N GLY A 94 -10.95 8.53 2.99
CA GLY A 94 -11.67 7.98 1.84
C GLY A 94 -10.93 6.88 1.10
N ALA A 95 -9.61 6.74 1.28
CA ALA A 95 -8.86 5.63 0.69
C ALA A 95 -9.18 4.29 1.36
N LEU A 96 -9.05 3.19 0.62
CA LEU A 96 -9.15 1.83 1.12
C LEU A 96 -7.79 1.41 1.69
N GLY A 97 -7.75 1.13 2.99
CA GLY A 97 -6.56 0.70 3.72
C GLY A 97 -6.61 -0.79 4.07
N LEU A 98 -5.55 -1.53 3.73
CA LEU A 98 -5.31 -2.89 4.20
C LEU A 98 -4.38 -2.86 5.41
N VAL A 99 -4.76 -3.52 6.50
CA VAL A 99 -3.94 -3.63 7.71
C VAL A 99 -2.99 -4.83 7.59
N ILE A 100 -1.69 -4.58 7.65
CA ILE A 100 -0.65 -5.61 7.49
C ILE A 100 -0.07 -6.13 8.80
N ASP A 101 -0.35 -5.48 9.93
CA ASP A 101 0.24 -5.84 11.23
C ASP A 101 -0.67 -5.43 12.40
N GLY A 102 -0.39 -5.93 13.60
CA GLY A 102 -1.15 -5.72 14.82
C GLY A 102 -2.39 -6.61 14.96
N ARG A 103 -3.19 -6.34 16.00
CA ARG A 103 -4.40 -7.14 16.32
C ARG A 103 -5.40 -7.21 15.17
N ASN A 104 -5.46 -6.16 14.36
CA ASN A 104 -6.41 -6.04 13.24
C ASN A 104 -5.77 -6.43 11.89
N GLN A 105 -4.68 -7.20 11.90
CA GLN A 105 -4.03 -7.68 10.68
C GLN A 105 -5.01 -8.44 9.78
N GLY A 106 -4.97 -8.14 8.48
CA GLY A 106 -5.80 -8.74 7.45
C GLY A 106 -7.15 -8.07 7.23
N TYR A 107 -7.61 -7.22 8.16
CA TYR A 107 -8.79 -6.39 7.92
C TYR A 107 -8.46 -5.29 6.91
N TYR A 108 -9.43 -4.96 6.06
CA TYR A 108 -9.36 -3.84 5.13
C TYR A 108 -10.67 -3.10 5.07
N GLY A 109 -10.62 -1.79 4.83
CA GLY A 109 -11.79 -0.94 4.81
C GLY A 109 -11.47 0.50 4.45
N LYS A 110 -12.46 1.38 4.59
CA LYS A 110 -12.30 2.80 4.26
C LYS A 110 -11.66 3.55 5.43
N ILE A 111 -10.62 4.34 5.15
CA ILE A 111 -10.03 5.25 6.13
C ILE A 111 -10.99 6.41 6.35
N THR A 112 -11.52 6.56 7.57
CA THR A 112 -12.48 7.62 7.89
C THR A 112 -11.87 8.77 8.69
N SER A 113 -10.80 8.52 9.43
CA SER A 113 -10.04 9.57 10.09
C SER A 113 -8.55 9.25 10.15
N ILE A 114 -7.75 10.32 10.18
CA ILE A 114 -6.30 10.26 10.33
C ILE A 114 -5.91 11.23 11.45
N SER A 115 -5.59 10.66 12.61
CA SER A 115 -5.13 11.42 13.77
C SER A 115 -3.60 11.61 13.68
N PRO A 116 -3.10 12.85 13.63
CA PRO A 116 -1.67 13.09 13.52
C PRO A 116 -0.93 12.52 14.73
N GLY A 117 0.28 12.01 14.48
CA GLY A 117 1.17 11.60 15.56
C GLY A 117 1.74 12.82 16.28
N THR A 118 2.15 12.61 17.53
CA THR A 118 2.96 13.58 18.29
C THR A 118 4.30 12.93 18.63
N TYR A 119 5.20 13.66 19.29
CA TYR A 119 6.45 13.07 19.77
C TYR A 119 6.23 11.83 20.67
N ALA A 120 5.17 11.84 21.48
CA ALA A 120 4.86 10.77 22.41
C ALA A 120 3.90 9.70 21.84
N ARG A 121 3.22 9.95 20.71
CA ARG A 121 2.16 9.08 20.19
C ARG A 121 2.31 8.85 18.70
N ARG A 122 2.16 7.60 18.28
CA ARG A 122 2.13 7.23 16.86
C ARG A 122 0.93 7.87 16.16
N LYS A 123 1.06 8.10 14.85
CA LYS A 123 -0.05 8.49 13.98
C LYS A 123 -1.06 7.34 13.95
N ILE A 124 -2.33 7.63 14.24
CA ILE A 124 -3.42 6.63 14.29
C ILE A 124 -4.38 6.88 13.14
N VAL A 125 -4.96 5.81 12.59
CA VAL A 125 -6.07 5.91 11.64
C VAL A 125 -7.26 5.08 12.10
N ARG A 126 -8.45 5.58 11.79
CA ARG A 126 -9.70 4.82 11.93
C ARG A 126 -10.08 4.22 10.58
N ILE A 127 -10.37 2.92 10.59
CA ILE A 127 -10.80 2.17 9.41
C ILE A 127 -12.20 1.61 9.69
N GLU A 128 -13.11 1.78 8.73
CA GLU A 128 -14.45 1.20 8.75
C GLU A 128 -14.53 0.01 7.81
N THR A 129 -14.97 -1.13 8.34
CA THR A 129 -15.14 -2.41 7.67
C THR A 129 -16.61 -2.83 7.77
N GLY A 130 -17.40 -2.49 6.76
CA GLY A 130 -18.85 -2.74 6.81
C GLY A 130 -19.52 -1.90 7.90
N ALA A 131 -20.06 -2.55 8.94
CA ALA A 131 -20.78 -1.89 10.04
C ALA A 131 -19.90 -1.55 11.25
N GLU A 132 -18.67 -2.05 11.31
CA GLU A 132 -17.75 -1.84 12.43
C GLU A 132 -16.57 -0.96 12.03
N GLY A 133 -16.01 -0.24 13.01
CA GLY A 133 -14.81 0.56 12.80
C GLY A 133 -13.83 0.38 13.94
N PHE A 134 -12.54 0.37 13.62
CA PHE A 134 -11.45 0.21 14.58
C PHE A 134 -10.33 1.20 14.31
N GLU A 135 -9.46 1.37 15.31
CA GLU A 135 -8.26 2.19 15.21
C GLU A 135 -7.00 1.32 15.10
N THR A 136 -6.04 1.79 14.32
CA THR A 136 -4.74 1.12 14.14
C THR A 136 -3.65 2.15 13.84
N PRO A 137 -2.37 1.90 14.19
CA PRO A 137 -1.26 2.74 13.74
C PRO A 137 -1.22 2.89 12.22
N ALA A 138 -1.03 4.13 11.74
CA ALA A 138 -0.95 4.45 10.31
C ALA A 138 0.20 3.71 9.59
N GLU A 139 1.25 3.35 10.33
CA GLU A 139 2.37 2.54 9.82
C GLU A 139 1.93 1.13 9.39
N TYR A 140 0.91 0.55 10.04
CA TYR A 140 0.39 -0.79 9.74
C TYR A 140 -0.56 -0.83 8.54
N VAL A 141 -0.85 0.30 7.92
CA VAL A 141 -1.87 0.39 6.87
C VAL A 141 -1.22 0.66 5.52
N ILE A 142 -1.49 -0.18 4.54
CA ILE A 142 -1.15 0.06 3.13
C ILE A 142 -2.41 0.53 2.41
N PRO A 143 -2.41 1.72 1.76
CA PRO A 143 -3.52 2.12 0.92
C PRO A 143 -3.51 1.28 -0.36
N VAL A 144 -4.62 0.61 -0.64
CA VAL A 144 -4.76 -0.37 -1.73
C VAL A 144 -5.74 0.08 -2.81
N GLY A 145 -6.39 1.23 -2.66
CA GLY A 145 -7.29 1.82 -3.63
C GLY A 145 -8.04 3.02 -3.06
N THR A 146 -8.90 3.64 -3.85
CA THR A 146 -9.79 4.74 -3.40
C THR A 146 -11.24 4.27 -3.43
N ASP A 147 -11.79 4.02 -4.62
CA ASP A 147 -13.17 3.55 -4.78
C ASP A 147 -13.26 2.02 -4.72
N ALA A 148 -12.28 1.35 -5.31
CA ALA A 148 -12.16 -0.10 -5.34
C ALA A 148 -10.71 -0.52 -5.05
N PRO A 149 -10.49 -1.68 -4.41
CA PRO A 149 -9.16 -2.24 -4.25
C PRO A 149 -8.51 -2.46 -5.61
N LEU A 150 -7.23 -2.08 -5.75
CA LEU A 150 -6.42 -2.37 -6.93
C LEU A 150 -5.94 -3.83 -6.94
N VAL A 151 -6.23 -4.61 -5.91
CA VAL A 151 -5.85 -6.02 -5.80
C VAL A 151 -7.02 -6.79 -5.21
N THR A 152 -7.13 -8.06 -5.58
CA THR A 152 -8.15 -8.94 -5.00
C THR A 152 -7.86 -9.14 -3.51
N LEU A 153 -8.83 -8.77 -2.67
CA LEU A 153 -8.81 -8.98 -1.23
C LEU A 153 -9.94 -9.95 -0.90
N GLU A 154 -9.59 -11.12 -0.35
CA GLU A 154 -10.60 -12.06 0.11
C GLU A 154 -11.40 -11.49 1.29
N LYS A 155 -12.68 -11.87 1.37
CA LYS A 155 -13.50 -11.64 2.57
C LYS A 155 -13.17 -12.64 3.66
#